data_AF-A0A929UN19-F1
#
_entry.id   AF-A0A929UN19-F1
#
_cell.length_a   1.000
_cell.length_b   1.000
_cell.length_c   1.000
_cell.angle_alpha   90.00
_cell.angle_beta   90.00
_cell.angle_gamma   90.00
#
_symmetry.space_group_name_H-M   'P 1'
#
loop_
_entity.id
_entity.type
_entity.pdbx_description
1 polymer ?
#
loop_
_entity_poly.entity_id
_entity_poly.type
_entity_poly.pdbx_seq_one_letter_code
_entity_poly.pdbx_strand_id
1 'polypeptide(L)'
;MRIVIVTGMSGGGKSTAIRMLEDVGFYCVDNLPVSLIEKFVELISLPDSEITKVVIGVDVRTDQKFEDAEHAIQALKEHGYPVEILFMDASD
;
A
#
# COMPACT_ATOMS: atom_id res chain seq x y z
N MET A 1 -8.15 -11.27 -0.46
CA MET A 1 -7.24 -10.42 0.33
C MET A 1 -7.56 -8.96 0.07
N ARG A 2 -7.69 -8.13 1.12
CA ARG A 2 -7.94 -6.68 1.02
C ARG A 2 -6.62 -5.93 1.04
N ILE A 3 -6.39 -5.02 0.09
CA ILE A 3 -5.16 -4.23 -0.01
C ILE A 3 -5.50 -2.75 0.15
N VAL A 4 -4.82 -2.09 1.08
CA VAL A 4 -4.94 -0.64 1.31
C VAL A 4 -3.59 0.01 1.04
N ILE A 5 -3.53 0.89 0.05
CA ILE A 5 -2.35 1.71 -0.23
C ILE A 5 -2.48 3.00 0.58
N VAL A 6 -1.52 3.26 1.45
CA VAL A 6 -1.47 4.47 2.27
C VAL A 6 -0.40 5.39 1.70
N THR A 7 -0.80 6.56 1.23
CA THR A 7 0.10 7.60 0.72
C THR A 7 -0.36 8.98 1.18
N GLY A 8 0.36 10.04 0.82
CA GLY A 8 0.03 11.40 1.26
C GLY A 8 1.23 12.27 1.59
N MET A 9 0.96 13.52 1.94
CA MET A 9 1.97 14.54 2.20
C MET A 9 2.84 14.20 3.43
N SER A 10 4.07 14.71 3.45
CA SER A 10 4.90 14.67 4.66
C SER A 10 4.19 15.41 5.78
N GLY A 11 4.19 14.86 7.00
CA GLY A 11 3.44 15.43 8.13
C GLY A 11 1.93 15.13 8.12
N GLY A 12 1.35 14.62 7.03
CA GLY A 12 -0.09 14.31 6.93
C GLY A 12 -0.58 13.14 7.79
N GLY A 13 0.29 12.50 8.57
CA GLY A 13 -0.09 11.44 9.52
C GLY A 13 -0.09 10.00 8.96
N LYS A 14 0.52 9.73 7.80
CA LYS A 14 0.65 8.37 7.23
C LYS A 14 1.10 7.32 8.25
N SER A 15 2.21 7.55 8.92
CA SER A 15 2.77 6.57 9.87
C SER A 15 1.81 6.27 11.03
N THR A 16 1.02 7.26 11.45
CA THR A 16 -0.04 7.07 12.44
C THR A 16 -1.17 6.22 11.88
N ALA A 17 -1.62 6.48 10.66
CA ALA A 17 -2.67 5.69 10.00
C ALA A 17 -2.24 4.23 9.80
N ILE A 18 -1.00 3.99 9.37
CA ILE A 18 -0.44 2.64 9.21
C ILE A 18 -0.43 1.89 10.55
N ARG A 19 0.04 2.53 11.64
CA ARG A 19 0.02 1.92 12.99
C ARG A 19 -1.39 1.58 13.45
N MET A 20 -2.36 2.46 13.22
CA MET A 20 -3.75 2.19 13.58
C MET A 20 -4.35 1.03 12.77
N LEU A 21 -3.95 0.88 11.51
CA LEU A 21 -4.34 -0.25 10.68
C LEU A 21 -3.69 -1.57 11.16
N GLU A 22 -2.42 -1.50 11.58
CA GLU A 22 -1.71 -2.62 12.20
C GLU A 22 -2.43 -3.10 13.46
N ASP A 23 -2.83 -2.18 14.35
CA ASP A 23 -3.56 -2.46 15.59
C ASP A 23 -4.90 -3.18 15.35
N VAL A 24 -5.54 -2.97 14.19
CA VAL A 24 -6.80 -3.64 13.80
C VAL A 24 -6.58 -4.86 12.90
N GLY A 25 -5.35 -5.36 12.83
CA GLY A 25 -5.00 -6.65 12.24
C GLY A 25 -4.69 -6.61 10.74
N PHE A 26 -4.18 -5.49 10.22
CA PHE A 26 -3.58 -5.46 8.89
C PHE A 26 -2.11 -5.83 8.93
N TYR A 27 -1.67 -6.62 7.95
CA TYR A 27 -0.24 -6.82 7.68
C TYR A 27 0.31 -5.57 7.00
N CYS A 28 1.14 -4.80 7.71
CA CYS A 28 1.58 -3.49 7.28
C CYS A 28 3.03 -3.51 6.79
N VAL A 29 3.29 -2.96 5.62
CA VAL A 29 4.63 -2.63 5.14
C VAL A 29 4.69 -1.13 4.87
N ASP A 30 5.69 -0.45 5.41
CA ASP A 30 5.88 0.99 5.21
C ASP A 30 7.07 1.25 4.27
N ASN A 31 7.03 2.37 3.57
CA ASN A 31 8.07 2.84 2.65
C ASN A 31 8.45 1.79 1.57
N LEU A 32 7.47 1.05 1.05
CA LEU A 32 7.70 0.07 -0.01
C LEU A 32 7.85 0.80 -1.36
N PRO A 33 8.94 0.59 -2.11
CA PRO A 33 9.07 1.10 -3.47
C PRO A 33 7.94 0.57 -4.36
N VAL A 34 7.39 1.45 -5.20
CA VAL A 34 6.30 1.12 -6.13
C VAL A 34 6.60 -0.12 -6.98
N SER A 35 7.84 -0.23 -7.46
CA SER A 35 8.32 -1.36 -8.28
C SER A 35 8.31 -2.72 -7.58
N LEU A 36 8.13 -2.76 -6.25
CA LEU A 36 8.09 -3.98 -5.45
C LEU A 36 6.67 -4.35 -5.00
N ILE A 37 5.67 -3.52 -5.27
CA ILE A 37 4.28 -3.74 -4.83
C ILE A 37 3.75 -5.08 -5.36
N GLU A 38 3.86 -5.32 -6.67
CA GLU A 38 3.33 -6.54 -7.31
C GLU A 38 3.98 -7.79 -6.73
N LYS A 39 5.32 -7.83 -6.69
CA LYS A 39 6.07 -8.97 -6.12
C LYS A 39 5.74 -9.23 -4.65
N PHE A 40 5.57 -8.17 -3.87
CA PHE A 40 5.20 -8.29 -2.48
C PHE A 40 3.81 -8.92 -2.33
N VAL A 41 2.84 -8.45 -3.13
CA VAL A 41 1.48 -9.01 -3.14
C VAL A 41 1.48 -10.47 -3.60
N GLU A 42 2.26 -10.82 -4.63
CA GLU A 42 2.42 -12.22 -5.06
C GLU A 42 2.91 -13.12 -3.92
N LEU A 43 3.94 -12.69 -3.19
CA LEU A 43 4.53 -13.45 -2.09
C LEU A 43 3.55 -13.69 -0.94
N ILE A 44 2.78 -12.68 -0.55
CA ILE A 44 1.81 -12.79 0.54
C ILE A 44 0.48 -13.42 0.11
N SER A 45 0.29 -13.67 -1.19
CA SER A 45 -0.89 -14.34 -1.74
C SER A 45 -0.67 -15.84 -1.97
N LEU A 46 0.49 -16.38 -1.59
CA LEU A 46 0.77 -17.81 -1.72
C LEU A 46 -0.26 -18.65 -0.93
N PRO A 47 -0.56 -19.89 -1.37
CA PRO A 47 -1.66 -20.70 -0.82
C PRO A 47 -1.63 -20.93 0.69
N ASP A 48 -0.44 -20.92 1.30
CA ASP A 48 -0.24 -21.14 2.73
C ASP A 48 -0.22 -19.83 3.55
N SER A 49 -0.50 -18.70 2.92
CA SER A 49 -0.55 -17.40 3.59
C SER A 49 -1.90 -17.18 4.28
N GLU A 50 -1.87 -16.92 5.58
CA GLU A 50 -3.05 -16.51 6.36
C GLU A 50 -3.35 -15.00 6.23
N ILE A 51 -2.56 -14.27 5.46
CA ILE A 51 -2.67 -12.81 5.32
C ILE A 51 -3.88 -12.47 4.46
N THR A 52 -4.91 -11.92 5.10
CA THR A 52 -6.16 -11.54 4.41
C THR A 52 -6.34 -10.03 4.25
N LYS A 53 -5.56 -9.22 4.98
CA LYS A 53 -5.62 -7.75 5.00
C LYS A 53 -4.22 -7.17 4.98
N VAL A 54 -3.94 -6.27 4.05
CA VAL A 54 -2.60 -5.73 3.81
C VAL A 54 -2.64 -4.22 3.69
N VAL A 55 -1.68 -3.55 4.31
CA VAL A 55 -1.39 -2.13 4.11
C VAL A 55 -0.04 -1.98 3.44
N ILE A 56 0.01 -1.17 2.39
CA ILE A 56 1.22 -0.81 1.68
C ILE A 56 1.40 0.71 1.79
N GLY A 57 2.35 1.13 2.62
CA GLY A 57 2.82 2.51 2.70
C GLY A 57 3.68 2.83 1.49
N VAL A 58 3.22 3.78 0.67
CA VAL A 58 3.93 4.24 -0.52
C VAL A 58 4.32 5.70 -0.34
N ASP A 59 5.63 5.95 -0.43
CA ASP A 59 6.22 7.30 -0.43
C ASP A 59 6.65 7.64 -1.85
N VAL A 60 5.78 8.36 -2.58
CA VAL A 60 6.09 8.83 -3.94
C VAL A 60 7.01 10.03 -3.82
N ARG A 61 8.31 9.76 -3.83
CA ARG A 61 9.36 10.78 -3.88
C ARG A 61 9.60 11.22 -5.32
N THR A 62 10.23 12.38 -5.48
CA THR A 62 10.40 13.09 -6.76
C THR A 62 11.11 12.26 -7.86
N ASP A 63 11.79 11.18 -7.48
CA ASP A 63 12.50 10.26 -8.35
C ASP A 63 11.66 9.07 -8.86
N GLN A 64 10.44 8.87 -8.34
CA GLN A 64 9.51 7.84 -8.84
C GLN A 64 8.52 8.43 -9.85
N LYS A 65 8.35 7.75 -10.99
CA LYS A 65 7.34 8.15 -11.98
C LYS A 65 5.96 7.75 -11.47
N PHE A 66 5.03 8.68 -11.53
CA PHE A 66 3.62 8.43 -11.21
C PHE A 66 3.02 7.27 -12.03
N GLU A 67 3.45 7.13 -13.30
CA GLU A 67 3.08 6.02 -14.20
C GLU A 67 3.38 4.64 -13.61
N ASP A 68 4.48 4.50 -12.86
CA ASP A 68 4.84 3.21 -12.24
C ASP A 68 3.83 2.82 -11.16
N ALA A 69 3.29 3.81 -10.43
CA ALA A 69 2.29 3.58 -9.39
C ALA A 69 0.94 3.22 -10.00
N GLU A 70 0.56 3.89 -11.08
CA GLU A 70 -0.65 3.56 -11.84
C GLU A 70 -0.58 2.12 -12.38
N HIS A 71 0.54 1.73 -13.00
CA HIS A 71 0.73 0.37 -13.50
C HIS A 71 0.64 -0.67 -12.39
N ALA A 72 1.33 -0.47 -11.26
CA ALA A 72 1.28 -1.40 -10.14
C ALA A 72 -0.15 -1.56 -9.60
N ILE A 73 -0.88 -0.46 -9.41
CA ILE A 73 -2.28 -0.50 -8.93
C ILE A 73 -3.19 -1.22 -9.93
N GLN A 74 -3.01 -0.96 -11.22
CA GLN A 74 -3.80 -1.59 -12.28
C GLN A 74 -3.54 -3.09 -12.34
N ALA A 75 -2.27 -3.51 -12.27
CA ALA A 75 -1.89 -4.93 -12.20
C ALA A 75 -2.57 -5.63 -11.02
N LEU A 76 -2.56 -5.02 -9.82
CA LEU A 76 -3.24 -5.61 -8.66
C LEU A 76 -4.75 -5.78 -8.88
N LYS A 77 -5.41 -4.81 -9.50
CA LYS A 77 -6.85 -4.90 -9.82
C LYS A 77 -7.14 -5.98 -10.85
N GLU A 78 -6.29 -6.14 -11.86
CA GLU A 78 -6.42 -7.18 -12.89
C GLU A 78 -6.26 -8.59 -12.32
N HIS A 79 -5.44 -8.75 -11.28
CA HIS A 79 -5.33 -9.99 -10.51
C HIS A 79 -6.52 -10.24 -9.57
N GLY A 80 -7.54 -9.36 -9.57
CA GLY A 80 -8.77 -9.52 -8.80
C GLY A 80 -8.66 -9.09 -7.34
N TYR A 81 -7.59 -8.39 -6.95
CA TYR A 81 -7.47 -7.88 -5.59
C TYR A 81 -8.32 -6.61 -5.42
N PRO A 82 -9.18 -6.51 -4.38
CA PRO A 82 -9.79 -5.25 -3.99
C PRO A 82 -8.72 -4.32 -3.41
N VAL A 83 -8.40 -3.27 -4.18
CA VAL A 83 -7.42 -2.22 -3.82
C VAL A 83 -8.14 -0.93 -3.45
N GLU A 84 -7.83 -0.42 -2.26
CA GLU A 84 -8.27 0.90 -1.77
C GLU A 84 -7.06 1.82 -1.59
N ILE A 85 -7.27 3.12 -1.77
CA ILE A 85 -6.22 4.13 -1.60
C ILE A 85 -6.66 5.09 -0.49
N LEU A 86 -5.83 5.21 0.54
CA LEU A 86 -5.95 6.20 1.60
C LEU A 86 -4.90 7.29 1.37
N PHE A 87 -5.36 8.48 1.00
CA PHE A 87 -4.52 9.67 0.87
C PHE A 87 -4.61 10.51 2.15
N MET A 88 -3.45 10.77 2.74
CA MET A 88 -3.32 11.53 3.99
C MET A 88 -2.82 12.95 3.70
N ASP A 89 -3.54 13.95 4.20
CA ASP A 89 -3.19 15.36 4.06
C ASP A 89 -3.51 16.12 5.35
N ALA A 90 -2.78 17.21 5.59
CA ALA A 90 -3.01 18.09 6.72
C ALA A 90 -2.77 19.53 6.27
N SER A 91 -3.68 20.43 6.64
CA SER A 91 -3.43 21.87 6.52
C SER A 91 -2.35 22.29 7.52
N ASP A 92 -1.46 23.17 7.09
CA ASP A 92 -0.55 23.90 7.98
C ASP A 92 -1.30 24.64 9.11
#